data_AF-A0A2E6L293-F1
#
_entry.id   AF-A0A2E6L293-F1
#
_cell.length_a   1.000
_cell.length_b   1.000
_cell.length_c   1.000
_cell.angle_alpha   90.00
_cell.angle_beta   90.00
_cell.angle_gamma   90.00
#
_symmetry.space_group_name_H-M   'P 1'
#
loop_
_entity.id
_entity.type
_entity.pdbx_description
1 polymer ?
#
loop_
_entity_poly.entity_id
_entity_poly.type
_entity_poly.pdbx_seq_one_letter_code
_entity_poly.pdbx_strand_id
1 'polypeptide(L)'
;MNEGRVFSNQKVLDRLEGLNVLLIQADNTDKLQSINDDLKRYGRANLPVNLVVPADPSAPIIVMPEVFGPEEALQALEEASALSQ
;
A
#
# COMPACT_ATOMS: atom_id res chain seq x y z
N MET A 1 -1.94 -13.18 3.15
CA MET A 1 -3.06 -13.54 2.23
C MET A 1 -3.16 -12.54 1.07
N ASN A 2 -3.22 -11.23 1.34
CA ASN A 2 -3.27 -10.20 0.28
C ASN A 2 -2.04 -10.22 -0.62
N GLU A 3 -0.83 -10.24 -0.03
CA GLU A 3 0.44 -10.29 -0.76
C GLU A 3 0.44 -11.37 -1.86
N GLY A 4 0.15 -12.62 -1.50
CA GLY A 4 0.07 -13.71 -2.46
C GLY A 4 -0.97 -13.51 -3.57
N ARG A 5 -2.11 -12.86 -3.28
CA ARG A 5 -3.14 -12.56 -4.31
C ARG A 5 -2.67 -11.46 -5.27
N VAL A 6 -2.05 -10.43 -4.73
CA VAL A 6 -1.62 -9.23 -5.47
C VAL A 6 -0.40 -9.54 -6.33
N PHE A 7 0.66 -10.09 -5.72
CA PHE A 7 1.94 -10.31 -6.40
C PHE A 7 1.98 -11.58 -7.25
N SER A 8 0.94 -12.42 -7.25
CA SER A 8 0.80 -13.50 -8.25
C SER A 8 0.09 -13.05 -9.53
N ASN A 9 -0.45 -11.81 -9.56
CA ASN A 9 -1.14 -11.30 -10.74
C ASN A 9 -0.17 -10.49 -11.62
N GLN A 10 0.06 -10.97 -12.84
CA GLN A 10 1.01 -10.34 -13.77
C GLN A 10 0.67 -8.87 -14.08
N LYS A 11 -0.61 -8.52 -14.21
CA LYS A 11 -1.02 -7.14 -14.51
C LYS A 11 -0.63 -6.17 -13.39
N VAL A 12 -0.69 -6.63 -12.14
CA VAL A 12 -0.25 -5.83 -11.00
C VAL A 12 1.26 -5.62 -11.08
N LEU A 13 2.03 -6.68 -11.34
CA LEU A 13 3.49 -6.59 -11.46
C LEU A 13 3.91 -5.63 -12.58
N ASP A 14 3.31 -5.79 -13.77
CA ASP A 14 3.56 -4.91 -14.92
C ASP A 14 3.23 -3.45 -14.59
N ARG A 15 2.16 -3.22 -13.81
CA ARG A 15 1.75 -1.86 -13.43
C ARG A 15 2.67 -1.24 -12.39
N LEU A 16 3.10 -2.01 -11.40
CA LEU A 16 4.11 -1.56 -10.42
C LEU A 16 5.41 -1.16 -11.12
N GLU A 17 5.87 -1.95 -12.08
CA GLU A 17 7.05 -1.64 -12.89
C GLU A 17 6.81 -0.39 -13.77
N GLY A 18 5.70 -0.33 -14.49
CA GLY A 18 5.38 0.79 -15.37
C GLY A 18 5.20 2.14 -14.67
N LEU A 19 4.85 2.12 -13.38
CA LEU A 19 4.78 3.31 -12.52
C LEU A 19 6.07 3.55 -11.72
N ASN A 20 7.08 2.68 -11.85
CA ASN A 20 8.31 2.71 -11.06
C ASN A 20 8.04 2.77 -9.54
N VAL A 21 7.13 1.92 -9.07
CA VAL A 21 6.70 1.90 -7.66
C VAL A 21 7.80 1.31 -6.79
N LEU A 22 8.17 2.03 -5.73
CA LEU A 22 9.03 1.52 -4.68
C LEU A 22 8.22 0.66 -3.70
N LEU A 23 8.56 -0.63 -3.60
CA LEU A 23 7.95 -1.53 -2.62
C LEU A 23 8.70 -1.48 -1.30
N ILE A 24 7.97 -1.25 -0.20
CA ILE A 24 8.52 -1.19 1.16
C ILE A 24 7.76 -2.18 2.03
N GLN A 25 8.49 -3.02 2.76
CA GLN A 25 7.93 -3.89 3.78
C GLN A 25 8.49 -3.48 5.15
N ALA A 26 7.59 -3.16 6.08
CA ALA A 26 7.94 -2.89 7.46
C ALA A 26 7.74 -4.15 8.31
N ASP A 27 8.75 -4.51 9.09
CA ASP A 27 8.67 -5.58 10.09
C ASP A 27 8.36 -4.98 11.47
N ASN A 28 7.41 -5.58 12.18
CA ASN A 28 7.00 -5.15 13.52
C ASN A 28 7.31 -6.21 14.60
N THR A 29 8.28 -7.08 14.36
CA THR A 29 8.69 -8.12 15.31
C THR A 29 9.07 -7.53 16.68
N ASP A 30 9.84 -6.43 16.68
CA ASP A 30 10.30 -5.77 17.91
C ASP A 30 9.28 -4.80 18.54
N LYS A 31 8.07 -4.69 17.95
CA LYS A 31 6.97 -3.84 18.45
C LYS A 31 7.39 -2.40 18.70
N LEU A 32 8.11 -1.82 17.73
CA LEU A 32 8.60 -0.45 17.82
C LEU A 32 7.42 0.53 17.99
N GLN A 33 7.57 1.49 18.91
CA GLN A 33 6.51 2.47 19.19
C GLN A 33 6.11 3.29 17.94
N SER A 34 7.07 3.57 17.05
CA SER A 34 6.81 4.27 15.79
C SER A 34 5.76 3.56 14.92
N ILE A 35 5.74 2.23 14.92
CA ILE A 35 4.75 1.47 14.15
C ILE A 35 3.35 1.60 14.78
N ASN A 36 3.25 1.63 16.11
CA ASN A 36 1.98 1.90 16.79
C ASN A 36 1.46 3.32 16.49
N ASP A 37 2.36 4.30 16.42
CA ASP A 37 2.02 5.68 16.08
C ASP A 37 1.52 5.79 14.64
N ASP A 38 2.15 5.07 13.70
CA ASP A 38 1.70 4.97 12.31
C ASP A 38 0.35 4.24 12.18
N LEU A 39 0.12 3.14 12.89
CA LEU A 39 -1.18 2.46 12.92
C LEU A 39 -2.28 3.44 13.33
N LYS A 40 -2.05 4.22 14.40
CA LYS A 40 -2.99 5.25 14.85
C LYS A 40 -3.19 6.34 13.80
N ARG A 41 -2.12 6.80 13.14
CA ARG A 41 -2.18 7.81 12.06
C ARG A 41 -3.09 7.35 10.92
N TYR A 42 -3.05 6.07 10.57
CA TYR A 42 -3.86 5.51 9.49
C TYR A 42 -5.21 4.94 9.96
N GLY A 43 -5.60 5.17 11.22
CA GLY A 43 -6.87 4.69 11.76
C GLY A 43 -6.98 3.17 11.85
N ARG A 44 -5.83 2.47 11.97
CA ARG A 44 -5.75 1.01 12.05
C ARG A 44 -5.43 0.58 13.47
N ALA A 45 -6.03 -0.54 13.90
CA ALA A 45 -5.83 -1.08 15.24
C ALA A 45 -4.74 -2.16 15.29
N ASN A 46 -4.45 -2.80 14.15
CA ASN A 46 -3.62 -3.98 14.04
C ASN A 46 -3.00 -4.11 12.65
N LEU A 47 -1.99 -4.97 12.56
CA LEU A 47 -1.41 -5.46 11.32
C LEU A 47 -2.19 -6.69 10.80
N PRO A 48 -2.13 -6.99 9.49
CA PRO A 48 -1.38 -6.29 8.45
C PRO A 48 -2.06 -4.99 7.98
N VAL A 49 -1.26 -3.97 7.64
CA VAL A 49 -1.72 -2.74 6.99
C VAL A 49 -0.98 -2.60 5.66
N ASN A 50 -1.72 -2.29 4.59
CA ASN A 50 -1.16 -2.02 3.28
C ASN A 50 -1.54 -0.59 2.90
N LEU A 51 -0.58 0.15 2.37
CA LEU A 51 -0.73 1.55 1.98
C LEU A 51 -0.28 1.70 0.52
N VAL A 52 -0.95 2.57 -0.22
CA VAL A 52 -0.45 3.07 -1.51
C VAL A 52 -0.23 4.57 -1.32
N VAL A 53 1.03 4.99 -1.50
CA VAL A 53 1.48 6.36 -1.24
C VAL A 53 1.76 7.02 -2.59
N PRO A 54 1.10 8.13 -2.94
CA PRO A 54 1.41 8.91 -4.15
C PRO A 54 2.85 9.47 -4.11
N ALA A 55 3.40 9.78 -5.28
CA ALA A 55 4.72 10.41 -5.38
C ALA A 55 4.72 11.87 -4.90
N ASP A 56 3.58 12.56 -5.01
CA ASP A 56 3.40 13.87 -4.36
C ASP A 56 3.23 13.68 -2.83
N PRO A 57 4.15 14.18 -1.99
CA PRO A 57 4.08 14.02 -0.54
C PRO A 57 2.94 14.81 0.11
N SER A 58 2.32 15.75 -0.61
CA SER A 58 1.16 16.51 -0.13
C SER A 58 -0.17 15.81 -0.40
N ALA A 59 -0.18 14.81 -1.29
CA ALA A 59 -1.37 14.06 -1.64
C ALA A 59 -1.78 13.06 -0.53
N PRO A 60 -3.07 12.75 -0.41
CA PRO A 60 -3.55 11.79 0.59
C PRO A 60 -3.04 10.38 0.32
N ILE A 61 -2.63 9.68 1.39
CA ILE A 61 -2.27 8.27 1.34
C ILE A 61 -3.53 7.41 1.23
N ILE A 62 -3.49 6.41 0.35
CA ILE A 62 -4.58 5.46 0.18
C ILE A 62 -4.36 4.29 1.14
N VAL A 63 -5.25 4.15 2.12
CA VAL A 63 -5.23 3.06 3.10
C VAL A 63 -6.04 1.88 2.56
N MET A 64 -5.38 0.80 2.19
CA MET A 64 -6.04 -0.35 1.57
C MET A 64 -6.95 -1.09 2.57
N PRO A 65 -8.01 -1.78 2.09
CA PRO A 65 -8.82 -2.68 2.91
C PRO A 65 -7.98 -3.80 3.56
N GLU A 66 -8.50 -4.38 4.65
CA GLU A 66 -7.83 -5.51 5.33
C GLU A 66 -7.73 -6.74 4.41
N VAL A 67 -8.71 -6.92 3.53
CA VAL A 67 -8.75 -7.99 2.54
C VAL A 67 -9.03 -7.37 1.18
N PHE A 68 -8.13 -7.60 0.22
CA PHE A 68 -8.26 -7.10 -1.15
C PHE A 68 -7.57 -8.05 -2.15
N GLY A 69 -7.80 -7.82 -3.43
CA GLY A 69 -7.22 -8.56 -4.53
C GLY A 69 -6.54 -7.67 -5.58
N PRO A 70 -6.21 -8.25 -6.74
CA PRO A 70 -5.53 -7.54 -7.81
C PRO A 70 -6.28 -6.31 -8.35
N GLU A 71 -7.61 -6.39 -8.42
CA GLU A 71 -8.43 -5.31 -8.99
C GLU A 71 -8.38 -4.06 -8.12
N GLU A 72 -8.55 -4.20 -6.80
CA GLU A 72 -8.45 -3.08 -5.87
C GLU A 72 -7.02 -2.52 -5.80
N ALA A 73 -6.00 -3.38 -5.90
CA ALA A 73 -4.61 -2.95 -5.95
C ALA A 73 -4.34 -2.09 -7.20
N LEU A 74 -4.81 -2.51 -8.38
CA LEU A 74 -4.69 -1.75 -9.61
C LEU A 74 -5.42 -0.41 -9.51
N GLN A 75 -6.65 -0.41 -8.99
CA GLN A 75 -7.42 0.82 -8.81
C GLN A 75 -6.68 1.83 -7.92
N ALA A 76 -6.12 1.37 -6.79
CA ALA A 76 -5.36 2.23 -5.89
C ALA A 76 -4.08 2.78 -6.54
N LEU A 77 -3.40 1.99 -7.38
CA LEU A 77 -2.23 2.46 -8.14
C LEU A 77 -2.60 3.54 -9.16
N GLU A 78 -3.73 3.39 -9.86
CA GLU A 78 -4.22 4.43 -10.78
C GLU A 78 -4.58 5.72 -10.05
N GLU A 79 -5.29 5.60 -8.92
CA GLU A 79 -5.66 6.76 -8.09
C GLU A 79 -4.41 7.49 -7.58
N ALA A 80 -3.43 6.76 -7.04
CA ALA A 80 -2.18 7.35 -6.56
C ALA A 80 -1.37 8.01 -7.69
N SER A 81 -1.34 7.39 -8.88
CA SER A 81 -0.68 7.98 -10.05
C SER A 81 -1.36 9.27 -10.50
N ALA A 82 -2.70 9.32 -10.48
CA ALA A 82 -3.46 10.52 -10.85
C ALA A 82 -3.28 11.66 -9.84
N LEU A 83 -3.13 11.33 -8.55
CA LEU A 83 -2.83 12.30 -7.48
C LEU A 83 -1.40 12.85 -7.53
N SER A 84 -0.52 12.25 -8.34
CA SER A 84 0.90 12.63 -8.45
C SER A 84 1.22 13.51 -9.66
N GLN A 85 0.21 13.94 -10.43
CA GLN A 85 0.36 14.80 -11.61
C GLN A 85 0.11 16.27 -11.26
#